data_AF-A0A227J0I1-F1
#
_entry.id   AF-A0A227J0I1-F1
#
_cell.length_a   1.000
_cell.length_b   1.000
_cell.length_c   1.000
_cell.angle_alpha   90.00
_cell.angle_beta   90.00
_cell.angle_gamma   90.00
#
_symmetry.space_group_name_H-M   'P 1'
#
loop_
_entity.id
_entity.type
_entity.pdbx_description
1 polymer ?
#
loop_
_entity_poly.entity_id
_entity_poly.type
_entity_poly.pdbx_seq_one_letter_code
_entity_poly.pdbx_strand_id
1 'polypeptide(L)'
;LNQAIAEIARNNNQSVEELAASVQAEGLSYPEFREQIRKEIAASEARNALVRRRINILPAEVDSLADQLAKETNATVQYKIGHIQLRFTDGQDK
;
A
#
# COMPACT_ATOMS: atom_id res chain seq x y z
N LEU A 1 10.42 -7.60 -17.89
CA LEU A 1 11.15 -6.31 -17.89
C LEU A 1 10.46 -5.25 -18.75
N ASN A 2 10.27 -5.46 -20.06
CA ASN A 2 9.62 -4.47 -20.93
C ASN A 2 8.20 -4.10 -20.47
N GLN A 3 7.41 -5.09 -20.01
CA GLN A 3 6.07 -4.85 -19.46
C GLN A 3 6.10 -3.99 -18.19
N ALA A 4 7.03 -4.24 -17.28
CA ALA A 4 7.20 -3.44 -16.06
C ALA A 4 7.62 -1.99 -16.38
N ILE A 5 8.49 -1.80 -17.39
CA ILE A 5 8.85 -0.46 -17.87
C ILE A 5 7.62 0.25 -18.46
N ALA A 6 6.78 -0.47 -19.22
CA ALA A 6 5.53 0.07 -19.75
C ALA A 6 4.52 0.43 -18.65
N GLU A 7 4.44 -0.36 -17.57
CA GLU A 7 3.63 -0.03 -16.39
C GLU A 7 4.17 1.20 -15.65
N ILE A 8 5.48 1.34 -15.49
CA ILE A 8 6.10 2.52 -14.87
C ILE A 8 5.83 3.77 -15.71
N ALA A 9 5.96 3.67 -17.03
CA ALA A 9 5.65 4.75 -17.96
C ALA A 9 4.17 5.15 -17.86
N ARG A 10 3.26 4.16 -17.86
CA ARG A 10 1.82 4.37 -17.68
C ARG A 10 1.48 5.03 -16.34
N ASN A 11 2.13 4.63 -15.25
CA ASN A 11 1.94 5.24 -13.92
C ASN A 11 2.43 6.69 -13.88
N ASN A 12 3.46 7.04 -14.66
CA ASN A 12 3.94 8.42 -14.80
C ASN A 12 3.19 9.22 -15.88
N ASN A 13 2.14 8.66 -16.48
CA ASN A 13 1.41 9.26 -17.61
C ASN A 13 2.32 9.64 -18.80
N GLN A 14 3.41 8.92 -19.01
CA GLN A 14 4.38 9.14 -20.09
C GLN A 14 4.48 7.89 -20.98
N SER A 15 4.90 8.07 -22.23
CA SER A 15 5.24 6.95 -23.12
C SER A 15 6.58 6.31 -22.73
N VAL A 16 6.83 5.10 -23.23
CA VAL A 16 8.12 4.43 -23.00
C VAL A 16 9.26 5.18 -23.71
N GLU A 17 9.00 5.80 -24.87
CA GLU A 17 9.98 6.65 -25.54
C GLU A 17 10.26 7.94 -24.76
N GLU A 18 9.23 8.59 -24.22
CA GLU A 18 9.37 9.80 -23.40
C GLU A 18 10.15 9.52 -22.11
N LEU A 19 9.86 8.40 -21.45
CA LEU A 19 10.60 7.96 -20.28
C LEU A 19 12.08 7.71 -20.62
N ALA A 20 12.36 7.06 -21.75
CA ALA A 20 13.74 6.81 -22.20
C ALA A 20 14.48 8.12 -22.50
N ALA A 21 13.81 9.10 -23.10
CA ALA A 21 14.37 10.43 -23.36
C ALA A 21 14.63 11.20 -22.05
N SER A 22 13.72 11.11 -21.07
CA SER A 22 13.90 11.74 -19.76
C SER A 22 15.10 11.16 -18.99
N VAL A 23 15.25 9.83 -19.01
CA VAL A 23 16.39 9.14 -18.37
C VAL A 23 17.72 9.53 -19.03
N GLN A 24 17.73 9.66 -20.37
CA GLN A 24 18.91 10.17 -21.08
C GLN A 24 19.22 11.64 -20.74
N ALA A 25 18.20 12.47 -20.55
CA ALA A 25 18.36 13.87 -20.14
C ALA A 25 18.92 13.99 -18.70
N GLU A 26 18.62 13.03 -17.82
CA GLU A 26 19.18 12.91 -16.48
C GLU A 26 20.63 12.36 -16.45
N GLY A 27 21.20 12.03 -17.62
CA GLY A 27 22.57 11.55 -17.75
C GLY A 27 22.74 10.05 -17.52
N LEU A 28 21.64 9.29 -17.39
CA LEU A 28 21.64 7.84 -17.28
C LEU A 28 21.47 7.20 -18.67
N SER A 29 22.23 6.15 -18.95
CA SER A 29 22.01 5.40 -20.18
C SER A 29 20.78 4.50 -20.06
N TYR A 30 20.06 4.32 -21.16
CA TYR A 30 18.93 3.38 -21.24
C TYR A 30 19.29 1.95 -20.79
N PRO A 31 20.46 1.37 -21.14
CA PRO A 31 20.87 0.06 -20.60
C PRO A 31 21.07 0.05 -19.08
N GLU A 32 21.65 1.08 -18.48
CA GLU A 32 21.81 1.16 -17.02
C GLU A 32 20.45 1.22 -16.31
N PHE A 33 19.52 2.02 -16.84
CA PHE A 33 18.15 2.08 -16.32
C PHE A 33 17.46 0.71 -16.37
N ARG A 34 17.61 -0.03 -17.47
CA ARG A 34 17.06 -1.39 -17.59
C ARG A 34 17.65 -2.36 -16.57
N GLU A 35 18.95 -2.27 -16.30
CA GLU A 35 19.59 -3.07 -15.25
C GLU A 35 19.04 -2.73 -13.87
N GLN A 36 18.86 -1.45 -13.57
CA GLN A 36 18.31 -1.00 -12.29
C GLN A 36 16.87 -1.49 -12.09
N ILE A 37 16.02 -1.36 -13.10
CA ILE A 37 14.64 -1.87 -13.04
C ILE A 37 14.63 -3.40 -12.90
N ARG A 38 15.53 -4.13 -13.58
CA ARG A 38 15.63 -5.60 -13.41
C ARG A 38 15.97 -5.95 -11.96
N LYS A 39 16.93 -5.24 -11.36
CA LYS A 39 17.33 -5.45 -9.96
C LYS A 39 16.18 -5.18 -8.99
N GLU A 40 15.41 -4.12 -9.21
CA GLU A 40 14.24 -3.82 -8.38
C GLU A 40 13.13 -4.86 -8.50
N ILE A 41 12.83 -5.32 -9.72
CA ILE A 41 11.84 -6.39 -9.92
C ILE A 41 12.26 -7.65 -9.15
N ALA A 42 13.53 -8.05 -9.25
CA ALA A 42 14.05 -9.21 -8.53
C ALA A 42 13.99 -9.02 -7.00
N ALA A 43 14.30 -7.83 -6.50
CA ALA A 43 14.21 -7.51 -5.07
C ALA A 43 12.75 -7.54 -4.56
N SER A 44 11.82 -6.98 -5.32
CA SER A 44 10.38 -7.00 -5.02
C SER A 44 9.82 -8.42 -5.02
N GLU A 45 10.22 -9.25 -6.00
CA GLU A 45 9.82 -10.65 -6.08
C GLU A 45 10.35 -11.45 -4.88
N ALA A 46 11.63 -11.28 -4.52
CA ALA A 46 12.21 -11.91 -3.35
C ALA A 46 11.49 -11.50 -2.05
N ARG A 47 11.18 -10.21 -1.89
CA ARG A 47 10.41 -9.70 -0.73
C ARG A 47 9.02 -10.34 -0.67
N ASN A 48 8.31 -10.38 -1.80
CA ASN A 48 6.99 -10.98 -1.89
C ASN A 48 7.02 -12.49 -1.58
N ALA A 49 8.03 -13.22 -2.05
CA ALA A 49 8.20 -14.63 -1.74
C ALA A 49 8.43 -14.88 -0.24
N LEU A 50 9.28 -14.06 0.40
CA LEU A 50 9.54 -14.14 1.84
C LEU A 50 8.30 -13.82 2.68
N VAL A 51 7.53 -12.80 2.29
CA VAL A 51 6.29 -12.41 2.98
C VAL A 51 5.23 -13.49 2.83
N ARG A 52 4.97 -13.98 1.61
CA ARG A 52 3.98 -15.04 1.37
C ARG A 52 4.28 -16.30 2.17
N ARG A 53 5.55 -16.69 2.30
CA ARG A 53 5.95 -17.86 3.10
C ARG A 53 5.66 -17.70 4.60
N ARG A 54 5.61 -16.47 5.11
CA ARG A 54 5.38 -16.20 6.54
C ARG A 54 3.90 -16.06 6.89
N ILE A 55 3.03 -15.89 5.90
CA ILE A 55 1.60 -15.73 6.11
C ILE A 55 0.95 -17.11 6.05
N ASN A 56 0.48 -17.60 7.20
CA ASN A 56 -0.37 -18.77 7.29
C ASN A 56 -1.75 -18.29 7.76
N ILE A 57 -2.76 -18.38 6.91
CA ILE A 57 -4.14 -18.00 7.23
C ILE A 57 -4.89 -19.28 7.59
N LEU A 58 -5.41 -19.38 8.81
CA LEU A 58 -6.22 -20.54 9.17
C LEU A 58 -7.66 -20.38 8.64
N PRO A 59 -8.31 -21.46 8.16
CA PRO A 59 -9.69 -21.39 7.69
C PRO A 59 -10.65 -20.80 8.74
N ALA A 60 -10.46 -21.17 10.01
CA ALA A 60 -11.26 -20.65 11.12
C ALA A 60 -11.13 -19.14 11.36
N GLU A 61 -9.96 -18.53 11.04
CA GLU A 61 -9.78 -17.08 11.14
C GLU A 61 -10.56 -16.34 10.04
N VAL A 62 -10.67 -16.95 8.85
CA VAL A 62 -11.47 -16.40 7.75
C VAL A 62 -12.95 -16.43 8.12
N ASP A 63 -13.45 -17.54 8.63
CA ASP A 63 -14.85 -17.68 9.04
C ASP A 63 -15.21 -16.72 10.19
N SER A 64 -14.34 -16.65 11.22
CA SER A 64 -14.54 -15.72 12.35
C SER A 64 -14.55 -14.26 11.91
N LEU A 65 -13.68 -13.86 10.98
CA LEU A 65 -13.64 -12.49 10.46
C LEU A 65 -14.84 -12.21 9.54
N ALA A 66 -15.26 -13.18 8.73
CA ALA A 66 -16.45 -13.06 7.89
C ALA A 66 -17.72 -12.87 8.73
N ASP A 67 -17.87 -13.63 9.83
CA ASP A 67 -18.98 -13.48 10.78
C ASP A 67 -18.95 -12.12 11.49
N GLN A 68 -17.77 -11.61 11.85
CA GLN A 68 -17.62 -10.25 12.38
C GLN A 68 -18.02 -9.19 11.36
N LEU A 69 -17.56 -9.32 10.11
CA LEU A 69 -17.86 -8.36 9.04
C LEU A 69 -19.34 -8.37 8.66
N ALA A 70 -19.99 -9.55 8.68
CA ALA A 70 -21.43 -9.68 8.47
C ALA A 70 -22.24 -8.98 9.58
N LYS A 71 -21.79 -9.07 10.83
CA LYS A 71 -22.38 -8.31 11.96
C LYS A 71 -22.13 -6.80 11.83
N GLU A 72 -20.94 -6.42 11.35
CA GLU A 72 -20.55 -5.05 11.04
C GLU A 72 -21.17 -4.51 9.75
N THR A 73 -21.99 -5.26 9.01
CA THR A 73 -22.70 -4.71 7.82
C THR A 73 -23.73 -3.62 8.22
N ASN A 74 -23.95 -3.40 9.53
CA ASN A 74 -24.61 -2.20 10.09
C ASN A 74 -23.66 -1.00 10.31
N ALA A 75 -22.39 -1.05 9.89
CA ALA A 75 -21.36 -0.02 10.15
C ALA A 75 -21.38 1.15 9.16
N THR A 76 -22.40 1.28 8.31
CA THR A 76 -22.68 2.54 7.59
C THR A 76 -23.52 3.50 8.44
N VAL A 77 -23.39 3.45 9.77
CA VAL A 77 -23.97 4.49 10.63
C VAL A 77 -22.89 5.51 10.91
N GLN A 78 -22.93 6.61 10.15
CA GLN A 78 -22.12 7.78 10.43
C GLN A 78 -22.67 8.48 11.69
N TYR A 79 -22.00 8.30 12.82
CA TYR A 79 -22.35 9.01 14.05
C TYR A 79 -21.72 10.41 14.06
N LYS A 80 -22.56 11.45 14.10
CA LYS A 80 -22.11 12.81 14.42
C LYS A 80 -22.04 12.96 15.94
N ILE A 81 -20.86 12.76 16.52
CA ILE A 81 -20.65 12.85 17.97
C ILE A 81 -20.14 14.26 18.30
N GLY A 82 -20.92 15.01 19.09
CA GLY A 82 -20.44 16.20 19.78
C GLY A 82 -19.91 15.80 21.15
N HIS A 83 -18.60 15.94 21.38
CA HIS A 83 -17.98 15.63 22.67
C HIS A 83 -17.62 16.93 23.40
N ILE A 84 -18.13 17.09 24.63
CA ILE A 84 -17.72 18.14 25.55
C ILE A 84 -17.09 17.45 26.75
N GLN A 85 -15.80 17.68 26.95
CA GLN A 85 -15.06 17.16 28.09
C GLN A 85 -15.01 18.24 29.18
N LEU A 86 -15.74 18.02 30.28
CA LEU A 86 -15.63 18.85 31.46
C LEU A 86 -14.58 18.25 32.40
N ARG A 87 -13.57 19.03 32.74
CA ARG A 87 -12.59 18.66 33.76
C ARG A 87 -13.19 18.95 35.13
N PHE A 88 -13.53 17.90 35.87
CA PHE A 88 -13.85 18.01 37.29
C PHE A 88 -12.55 17.91 38.09
N THR A 89 -12.24 18.94 38.88
CA THR A 89 -11.22 18.86 39.92
C THR A 89 -11.88 18.28 41.16
N ASP A 90 -11.52 17.07 41.51
CA ASP A 90 -12.03 16.35 42.68
C ASP A 90 -11.49 16.99 43.97
N GLY A 91 -12.08 18.13 44.38
CA GLY A 91 -11.51 18.93 45.46
C GLY A 91 -12.24 20.21 45.83
N GLN A 92 -13.58 20.22 45.91
CA GLN A 92 -14.29 21.12 46.82
C GLN A 92 -15.49 20.41 47.46
N ASP A 93 -15.18 19.47 48.35
CA ASP A 93 -15.97 19.32 49.57
C ASP A 93 -15.63 20.51 50.48
N LYS A 94 -16.52 21.50 50.51
CA LYS A 94 -17.03 22.18 51.72
C LYS A 94 -18.07 23.26 51.39
#